data_AF-A0A956B600-F1
#
_entry.id   AF-A0A956B600-F1
#
_cell.length_a   1.000
_cell.length_b   1.000
_cell.length_c   1.000
_cell.angle_alpha   90.00
_cell.angle_beta   90.00
_cell.angle_gamma   90.00
#
_symmetry.space_group_name_H-M   'P 1'
#
loop_
_entity.id
_entity.type
_entity.pdbx_description
1 polymer ?
#
loop_
_entity_poly.entity_id
_entity_poly.type
_entity_poly.pdbx_seq_one_letter_code
_entity_poly.pdbx_strand_id
1 'polypeptide(L)'
;MRQWWWALVPVVFAVGCAPECENDGDCATGFECTKNVCVQPSGGGDGRNKPAPDAGYTVIPVNPDSGTRDVGVVDAGDAGFADGGVGLDAGDAGAGVDGGPTPSPTVYGFVWAGELSTDQGSVYHAYGLLVDESSAQYSVSEASYPDAAGNPCVLRVKRLVSGAPTGLVARDMVVVPGPQLNASFALLPVGDGRFEPLADPVERIYTEAGVARVSIYSDGSADSVDTVSLAVEAPPAVLEISPPLGSTFYLAASTTLYWVPSGSLNARVTTEVADVDREVVLTCTSPDTGQYQLPAGAVSAFLAEAPTRPLVLEVRHDQEVTVTGSRAGLSFPVTFRASWGIQYPAQ
;
A
#
# COMPACT_ATOMS: atom_id res chain seq x y z
N MET A 1 66.02 -1.71 27.60
CA MET A 1 65.03 -0.70 28.05
C MET A 1 63.89 -0.73 27.03
N ARG A 2 62.68 -1.07 27.47
CA ARG A 2 61.51 -1.31 26.60
C ARG A 2 60.74 -0.01 26.38
N GLN A 3 60.42 0.30 25.12
CA GLN A 3 59.58 1.41 24.69
C GLN A 3 58.09 1.07 24.89
N TRP A 4 57.29 2.05 25.31
CA TRP A 4 55.83 2.03 25.21
C TRP A 4 55.40 3.32 24.53
N TRP A 5 54.65 3.18 23.43
CA TRP A 5 53.92 4.25 22.75
C TRP A 5 52.45 4.12 23.16
N TRP A 6 51.81 5.24 23.52
CA TRP A 6 50.35 5.35 23.56
C TRP A 6 49.93 6.35 22.48
N ALA A 7 49.17 5.87 21.51
CA ALA A 7 48.53 6.67 20.48
C ALA A 7 47.26 7.32 21.05
N LEU A 8 47.07 8.61 20.79
CA LEU A 8 45.84 9.34 21.03
C LEU A 8 44.80 8.94 19.96
N VAL A 9 43.63 8.50 20.41
CA VAL A 9 42.44 8.25 19.59
C VAL A 9 41.73 9.58 19.33
N PRO A 10 41.36 9.95 18.09
CA PRO A 10 40.49 11.08 17.85
C PRO A 10 39.03 10.72 18.20
N VAL A 11 38.40 11.61 18.97
CA VAL A 11 36.96 11.60 19.27
C VAL A 11 36.20 11.96 18.00
N VAL A 12 35.31 11.08 17.54
CA VAL A 12 34.35 11.35 16.45
C VAL A 12 33.08 11.90 17.09
N PHE A 13 32.70 13.13 16.72
CA PHE A 13 31.42 13.74 17.10
C PHE A 13 30.30 13.16 16.23
N ALA A 14 29.18 12.80 16.88
CA ALA A 14 27.94 12.40 16.21
C ALA A 14 27.34 13.60 15.45
N VAL A 15 27.04 13.41 14.16
CA VAL A 15 26.31 14.38 13.34
C VAL A 15 24.82 14.15 13.57
N GLY A 16 24.21 14.95 14.44
CA GLY A 16 22.76 15.06 14.54
C GLY A 16 22.22 15.93 13.39
N CYS A 17 21.05 15.61 12.86
CA CYS A 17 20.36 16.46 11.88
C CYS A 17 20.16 17.87 12.45
N ALA A 18 20.43 18.89 11.64
CA ALA A 18 20.26 20.28 12.05
C ALA A 18 18.76 20.61 12.23
N PRO A 19 18.40 21.45 13.22
CA PRO A 19 17.04 21.94 13.39
C PRO A 19 16.56 22.75 12.17
N GLU A 20 15.27 22.70 11.84
CA GLU A 20 14.70 23.49 10.72
C GLU A 20 14.61 24.99 11.08
N CYS A 21 14.50 25.31 12.36
CA CYS A 21 14.49 26.67 12.88
C CYS A 21 15.10 26.71 14.30
N GLU A 22 15.74 27.82 14.66
CA GLU A 22 16.18 28.11 16.03
C GLU A 22 15.29 29.18 16.69
N ASN A 23 14.61 30.00 15.90
CA ASN A 23 13.67 31.02 16.36
C ASN A 23 12.61 31.36 15.30
N ASP A 24 11.58 32.11 15.69
CA ASP A 24 10.44 32.47 14.81
C ASP A 24 10.85 33.26 13.56
N GLY A 25 11.98 33.96 13.59
CA GLY A 25 12.52 34.70 12.45
C GLY A 25 13.03 33.81 11.31
N ASP A 26 13.27 32.52 11.59
CA ASP A 26 13.67 31.53 10.60
C ASP A 26 12.45 30.99 9.82
N CYS A 27 11.23 31.26 10.29
CA CYS A 27 9.98 30.78 9.70
C CYS A 27 9.34 31.80 8.74
N ALA A 28 8.50 31.29 7.82
CA ALA A 28 7.70 32.16 6.95
C ALA A 28 6.73 33.04 7.76
N THR A 29 6.37 34.20 7.22
CA THR A 29 5.47 35.14 7.89
C THR A 29 4.14 34.47 8.25
N GLY A 30 3.81 34.44 9.53
CA GLY A 30 2.62 33.77 10.07
C GLY A 30 2.87 32.38 10.66
N PHE A 31 4.12 31.98 10.85
CA PHE A 31 4.54 30.73 11.52
C PHE A 31 5.51 31.04 12.67
N GLU A 32 5.56 30.14 13.67
CA GLU A 32 6.40 30.22 14.87
C GLU A 32 7.27 28.95 14.97
N CYS A 33 8.49 29.08 15.48
CA CYS A 33 9.39 27.96 15.65
C CYS A 33 9.08 27.21 16.95
N THR A 34 8.48 26.01 16.83
CA THR A 34 8.18 25.15 17.99
C THR A 34 8.94 23.84 17.89
N LYS A 35 9.78 23.55 18.89
CA LYS A 35 10.61 22.32 18.95
C LYS A 35 11.42 22.10 17.67
N ASN A 36 12.01 23.17 17.15
CA ASN A 36 12.84 23.16 15.94
C ASN A 36 12.10 22.89 14.62
N VAL A 37 10.78 23.11 14.58
CA VAL A 37 9.91 23.01 13.39
C VAL A 37 9.01 24.25 13.31
N CYS A 38 8.82 24.82 12.12
CA CYS A 38 7.91 25.95 11.93
C CYS A 38 6.44 25.49 11.94
N VAL A 39 5.64 25.99 12.87
CA VAL A 39 4.21 25.66 13.04
C VAL A 39 3.36 26.91 12.99
N GLN A 40 2.11 26.81 12.55
CA GLN A 40 1.20 27.95 12.53
C GLN A 40 0.67 28.22 13.95
N PRO A 41 0.73 29.46 14.46
CA PRO A 41 0.23 29.78 15.79
C PRO A 41 -1.28 29.56 15.87
N SER A 42 -1.69 28.85 16.91
CA SER A 42 -3.09 28.59 17.22
C SER A 42 -3.75 29.86 17.78
N GLY A 43 -4.09 30.81 16.90
CA GLY A 43 -4.96 31.93 17.27
C GLY A 43 -4.59 33.26 16.66
N GLY A 44 -5.21 33.58 15.52
CA GLY A 44 -5.13 34.90 14.89
C GLY A 44 -6.39 35.22 14.09
N GLY A 45 -7.55 35.33 14.76
CA GLY A 45 -8.80 35.75 14.13
C GLY A 45 -9.97 35.86 15.12
N ASP A 46 -10.56 37.05 15.19
CA ASP A 46 -11.75 37.50 15.95
C ASP A 46 -12.46 36.51 16.90
N GLY A 47 -12.44 36.83 18.20
CA GLY A 47 -12.90 36.00 19.31
C GLY A 47 -14.41 35.78 19.43
N ARG A 48 -15.06 35.20 18.42
CA ARG A 48 -16.47 34.76 18.54
C ARG A 48 -16.81 33.34 18.06
N ASN A 49 -15.85 32.55 17.61
CA ASN A 49 -16.04 31.11 17.44
C ASN A 49 -14.76 30.38 17.84
N LYS A 50 -14.72 29.84 19.07
CA LYS A 50 -13.71 28.85 19.46
C LYS A 50 -14.17 27.48 18.95
N PRO A 51 -13.42 26.79 18.08
CA PRO A 51 -13.58 25.35 17.92
C PRO A 51 -13.17 24.64 19.23
N ALA A 52 -13.78 23.50 19.49
CA ALA A 52 -13.46 22.62 20.62
C ALA A 52 -11.99 22.13 20.57
N PRO A 53 -11.42 21.64 21.69
CA PRO A 53 -10.00 21.29 21.81
C PRO A 53 -9.49 20.14 20.92
N ASP A 54 -10.34 19.55 20.07
CA ASP A 54 -10.06 18.32 19.31
C ASP A 54 -10.07 18.53 17.78
N ALA A 55 -9.93 19.77 17.31
CA ALA A 55 -9.78 20.03 15.87
C ALA A 55 -8.33 19.74 15.42
N GLY A 56 -8.13 18.58 14.80
CA GLY A 56 -6.86 18.17 14.21
C GLY A 56 -6.31 19.14 13.15
N TYR A 57 -5.03 18.97 12.84
CA TYR A 57 -4.32 19.77 11.85
C TYR A 57 -5.00 19.69 10.48
N THR A 58 -5.34 20.84 9.92
CA THR A 58 -5.83 20.93 8.54
C THR A 58 -4.66 21.22 7.62
N VAL A 59 -4.27 20.25 6.80
CA VAL A 59 -3.38 20.48 5.65
C VAL A 59 -4.25 20.96 4.50
N ILE A 60 -4.07 22.21 4.06
CA ILE A 60 -4.68 22.72 2.82
C ILE A 60 -3.60 22.76 1.74
N PRO A 61 -3.74 22.03 0.63
CA PRO A 61 -2.90 22.22 -0.54
C PRO A 61 -3.29 23.51 -1.29
N VAL A 62 -2.28 24.20 -1.81
CA VAL A 62 -2.44 25.39 -2.67
C VAL A 62 -3.14 25.01 -3.98
N ASN A 63 -4.20 25.76 -4.30
CA ASN A 63 -4.95 25.69 -5.56
C ASN A 63 -4.52 26.85 -6.49
N PRO A 64 -4.13 26.61 -7.75
CA PRO A 64 -4.15 27.62 -8.79
C PRO A 64 -5.49 27.59 -9.54
N ASP A 65 -6.37 28.51 -9.13
CA ASP A 65 -7.50 29.10 -9.85
C ASP A 65 -8.69 28.27 -10.39
N SER A 66 -9.83 28.57 -9.75
CA SER A 66 -11.13 28.95 -10.33
C SER A 66 -12.16 27.88 -10.72
N GLY A 67 -13.34 27.95 -10.07
CA GLY A 67 -14.58 27.42 -10.64
C GLY A 67 -15.65 26.88 -9.67
N THR A 68 -16.25 27.77 -8.89
CA THR A 68 -17.67 27.78 -8.40
C THR A 68 -18.57 26.52 -8.43
N ARG A 69 -19.12 26.21 -7.22
CA ARG A 69 -20.49 25.68 -6.86
C ARG A 69 -20.89 24.29 -7.39
N ASP A 70 -21.63 23.43 -6.68
CA ASP A 70 -22.63 23.60 -5.62
C ASP A 70 -22.57 22.45 -4.59
N VAL A 71 -23.01 22.75 -3.37
CA VAL A 71 -23.14 21.82 -2.24
C VAL A 71 -24.51 21.16 -2.32
N GLY A 72 -24.56 19.85 -2.57
CA GLY A 72 -25.78 19.04 -2.56
C GLY A 72 -25.62 17.86 -1.62
N VAL A 73 -26.07 18.03 -0.39
CA VAL A 73 -26.43 16.95 0.54
C VAL A 73 -27.59 16.17 -0.08
N VAL A 74 -27.66 14.84 0.10
CA VAL A 74 -28.86 14.07 0.53
C VAL A 74 -28.86 12.61 0.05
N ASP A 75 -29.05 11.76 1.06
CA ASP A 75 -29.73 10.47 1.20
C ASP A 75 -29.35 9.17 0.48
N ALA A 76 -29.27 8.17 1.36
CA ALA A 76 -29.48 6.77 1.13
C ALA A 76 -30.89 6.48 0.58
N GLY A 77 -30.92 5.59 -0.43
CA GLY A 77 -32.03 4.70 -0.74
C GLY A 77 -33.24 5.33 -1.45
N ASP A 78 -33.50 4.91 -2.68
CA ASP A 78 -34.72 4.14 -2.93
C ASP A 78 -34.66 3.32 -4.22
N ALA A 79 -35.47 2.27 -4.22
CA ALA A 79 -35.56 1.19 -5.19
C ALA A 79 -36.12 1.61 -6.56
N GLY A 80 -35.72 0.85 -7.59
CA GLY A 80 -36.32 0.91 -8.92
C GLY A 80 -36.14 -0.41 -9.66
N PHE A 81 -37.13 -1.29 -9.54
CA PHE A 81 -37.32 -2.42 -10.45
C PHE A 81 -37.55 -1.92 -11.88
N ALA A 82 -36.90 -2.56 -12.86
CA ALA A 82 -37.39 -2.61 -14.24
C ALA A 82 -36.94 -3.92 -14.89
N ASP A 83 -37.83 -4.43 -15.73
CA ASP A 83 -38.00 -5.76 -16.27
C ASP A 83 -37.58 -5.86 -17.75
N GLY A 84 -37.45 -7.10 -18.24
CA GLY A 84 -37.39 -7.47 -19.66
C GLY A 84 -35.97 -7.50 -20.24
N GLY A 85 -35.31 -8.67 -20.39
CA GLY A 85 -35.58 -9.69 -21.43
C GLY A 85 -34.75 -9.37 -22.68
N VAL A 86 -34.03 -10.25 -23.38
CA VAL A 86 -34.09 -11.69 -23.61
C VAL A 86 -32.79 -12.13 -24.32
N GLY A 87 -32.26 -13.29 -23.91
CA GLY A 87 -31.71 -14.35 -24.78
C GLY A 87 -30.51 -14.08 -25.69
N LEU A 88 -29.36 -14.66 -25.32
CA LEU A 88 -28.56 -15.47 -26.25
C LEU A 88 -27.92 -16.63 -25.47
N ASP A 89 -28.50 -17.82 -25.64
CA ASP A 89 -27.82 -19.10 -25.40
C ASP A 89 -26.69 -19.25 -26.42
N ALA A 90 -25.45 -19.35 -25.95
CA ALA A 90 -24.38 -20.02 -26.66
C ALA A 90 -23.24 -20.40 -25.70
N GLY A 91 -23.12 -21.70 -25.40
CA GLY A 91 -21.84 -22.31 -25.04
C GLY A 91 -21.66 -22.64 -23.56
N ASP A 92 -22.26 -23.75 -23.15
CA ASP A 92 -21.74 -24.60 -22.07
C ASP A 92 -20.25 -24.90 -22.29
N ALA A 93 -19.42 -24.34 -21.40
CA ALA A 93 -18.05 -24.75 -21.21
C ALA A 93 -17.68 -24.65 -19.72
N GLY A 94 -18.08 -25.68 -18.97
CA GLY A 94 -17.22 -26.25 -17.93
C GLY A 94 -17.40 -25.70 -16.53
N ALA A 95 -18.12 -26.47 -15.71
CA ALA A 95 -17.89 -26.68 -14.27
C ALA A 95 -17.20 -25.51 -13.54
N GLY A 96 -17.94 -24.42 -13.33
CA GLY A 96 -17.65 -23.50 -12.24
C GLY A 96 -17.77 -24.29 -10.95
N VAL A 97 -16.64 -24.64 -10.35
CA VAL A 97 -16.62 -25.14 -8.99
C VAL A 97 -17.10 -23.97 -8.15
N ASP A 98 -18.28 -24.09 -7.54
CA ASP A 98 -18.73 -23.16 -6.50
C ASP A 98 -17.69 -23.19 -5.38
N GLY A 99 -16.70 -22.28 -5.50
CA GLY A 99 -15.71 -22.03 -4.47
C GLY A 99 -16.47 -21.50 -3.28
N GLY A 100 -16.88 -22.41 -2.39
CA GLY A 100 -17.48 -22.05 -1.13
C GLY A 100 -16.59 -21.01 -0.44
N PRO A 101 -17.18 -20.02 0.25
CA PRO A 101 -16.43 -18.89 0.78
C PRO A 101 -15.28 -19.40 1.66
N THR A 102 -14.04 -19.17 1.23
CA THR A 102 -12.89 -19.29 2.11
C THR A 102 -13.10 -18.28 3.23
N PRO A 103 -13.15 -18.71 4.51
CA PRO A 103 -13.36 -17.77 5.60
C PRO A 103 -12.14 -16.86 5.65
N SER A 104 -12.33 -15.60 5.24
CA SER A 104 -11.32 -14.57 5.46
C SER A 104 -11.18 -14.37 6.97
N PRO A 105 -9.94 -14.22 7.48
CA PRO A 105 -9.74 -13.94 8.89
C PRO A 105 -10.51 -12.66 9.25
N THR A 106 -11.33 -12.77 10.29
CA THR A 106 -12.22 -11.70 10.72
C THR A 106 -11.45 -10.50 11.26
N VAL A 107 -10.23 -10.71 11.75
CA VAL A 107 -9.30 -9.65 12.17
C VAL A 107 -7.97 -9.94 11.51
N TYR A 108 -7.35 -8.93 10.92
CA TYR A 108 -6.02 -9.07 10.32
C TYR A 108 -5.25 -7.75 10.30
N GLY A 109 -3.94 -7.88 10.17
CA GLY A 109 -3.03 -6.78 9.86
C GLY A 109 -2.29 -7.02 8.56
N PHE A 110 -2.04 -5.95 7.82
CA PHE A 110 -1.27 -5.96 6.59
C PHE A 110 -0.39 -4.72 6.56
N VAL A 111 0.90 -4.88 6.29
CA VAL A 111 1.79 -3.75 6.04
C VAL A 111 2.52 -4.02 4.75
N TRP A 112 2.38 -3.11 3.79
CA TRP A 112 3.09 -3.16 2.53
C TRP A 112 4.08 -2.00 2.46
N ALA A 113 5.33 -2.33 2.16
CA ALA A 113 6.34 -1.39 1.72
C ALA A 113 6.88 -1.88 0.39
N GLY A 114 6.95 -1.01 -0.62
CA GLY A 114 7.37 -1.39 -1.95
C GLY A 114 7.93 -0.24 -2.77
N GLU A 115 8.90 -0.56 -3.60
CA GLU A 115 9.45 0.35 -4.60
C GLU A 115 8.95 -0.08 -5.98
N LEU A 116 8.13 0.76 -6.61
CA LEU A 116 7.59 0.52 -7.95
C LEU A 116 8.15 1.57 -8.91
N SER A 117 8.87 1.13 -9.94
CA SER A 117 9.36 2.05 -10.97
C SER A 117 8.22 2.48 -11.91
N THR A 118 8.21 3.76 -12.25
CA THR A 118 7.28 4.39 -13.21
C THR A 118 8.07 5.26 -14.20
N ASP A 119 7.40 5.92 -15.15
CA ASP A 119 8.03 6.90 -16.05
C ASP A 119 8.49 8.18 -15.36
N GLN A 120 7.86 8.54 -14.24
CA GLN A 120 8.22 9.73 -13.47
C GLN A 120 9.36 9.47 -12.47
N GLY A 121 9.80 8.21 -12.35
CA GLY A 121 10.81 7.76 -11.41
C GLY A 121 10.31 6.59 -10.55
N SER A 122 11.05 6.27 -9.49
CA SER A 122 10.57 5.32 -8.48
C SER A 122 9.44 5.96 -7.67
N VAL A 123 8.30 5.27 -7.60
CA VAL A 123 7.21 5.57 -6.67
C VAL A 123 7.34 4.60 -5.50
N TYR A 124 7.36 5.16 -4.29
CA TYR A 124 7.49 4.40 -3.07
C TYR A 124 6.11 4.24 -2.45
N HIS A 125 5.57 3.03 -2.51
CA HIS A 125 4.31 2.71 -1.88
C HIS A 125 4.57 2.15 -0.50
N ALA A 126 4.05 2.80 0.51
CA ALA A 126 3.99 2.20 1.84
C ALA A 126 2.65 2.49 2.47
N TYR A 127 1.98 1.46 2.99
CA TYR A 127 0.80 1.64 3.81
C TYR A 127 0.63 0.48 4.78
N GLY A 128 -0.10 0.75 5.85
CA GLY A 128 -0.56 -0.23 6.80
C GLY A 128 -2.09 -0.30 6.82
N LEU A 129 -2.60 -1.49 7.10
CA LEU A 129 -4.01 -1.75 7.33
C LEU A 129 -4.15 -2.70 8.51
N LEU A 130 -4.77 -2.25 9.58
CA LEU A 130 -5.12 -3.06 10.75
C LEU A 130 -6.62 -3.00 10.94
N VAL A 131 -7.33 -4.06 10.60
CA VAL A 131 -8.80 -4.03 10.54
C VAL A 131 -9.44 -5.25 11.16
N ASP A 132 -10.60 -5.00 11.75
CA ASP A 132 -11.56 -5.98 12.23
C ASP A 132 -12.78 -5.94 11.29
N GLU A 133 -12.90 -6.96 10.46
CA GLU A 133 -13.99 -7.16 9.51
C GLU A 133 -15.19 -7.89 10.13
N SER A 134 -15.25 -8.12 11.45
CA SER A 134 -16.35 -8.88 12.09
C SER A 134 -17.73 -8.28 11.89
N SER A 135 -17.81 -6.96 11.74
CA SER A 135 -19.03 -6.21 11.46
C SER A 135 -19.31 -5.98 9.98
N ALA A 136 -18.39 -6.35 9.08
CA ALA A 136 -18.51 -6.14 7.65
C ALA A 136 -18.98 -7.43 6.95
N GLN A 137 -19.89 -7.27 5.98
CA GLN A 137 -20.30 -8.35 5.09
C GLN A 137 -19.82 -8.05 3.68
N TYR A 138 -19.08 -8.99 3.10
CA TYR A 138 -18.56 -8.89 1.75
C TYR A 138 -19.21 -9.92 0.83
N SER A 139 -19.45 -9.52 -0.42
CA SER A 139 -19.59 -10.44 -1.53
C SER A 139 -18.18 -10.78 -1.99
N VAL A 140 -17.79 -12.04 -1.86
CA VAL A 140 -16.48 -12.54 -2.30
C VAL A 140 -16.70 -13.59 -3.37
N SER A 141 -16.08 -13.41 -4.54
CA SER A 141 -15.92 -14.45 -5.54
C SER A 141 -14.45 -14.60 -5.89
N GLU A 142 -14.03 -15.85 -6.12
CA GLU A 142 -12.70 -16.19 -6.58
C GLU A 142 -12.81 -17.18 -7.74
N ALA A 143 -12.07 -16.91 -8.81
CA ALA A 143 -11.99 -17.78 -9.98
C ALA A 143 -10.52 -17.97 -10.39
N SER A 144 -10.16 -19.22 -10.68
CA SER A 144 -8.79 -19.59 -11.06
C SER A 144 -8.69 -19.84 -12.56
N TYR A 145 -7.69 -19.22 -13.19
CA TYR A 145 -7.40 -19.29 -14.61
C TYR A 145 -5.93 -19.68 -14.79
N PRO A 146 -5.57 -20.97 -14.70
CA PRO A 146 -4.18 -21.37 -14.83
C PRO A 146 -3.60 -20.95 -16.19
N ASP A 147 -2.34 -20.52 -16.18
CA ASP A 147 -1.62 -20.24 -17.43
C ASP A 147 -1.25 -21.51 -18.19
N ALA A 148 -0.59 -21.37 -19.35
CA ALA A 148 -0.18 -22.50 -20.18
C ALA A 148 0.81 -23.47 -19.49
N ALA A 149 1.51 -23.01 -18.45
CA ALA A 149 2.42 -23.80 -17.63
C ALA A 149 1.75 -24.33 -16.35
N GLY A 150 0.46 -24.04 -16.14
CA GLY A 150 -0.30 -24.43 -14.95
C GLY A 150 -0.05 -23.55 -13.73
N ASN A 151 0.61 -22.39 -13.87
CA ASN A 151 0.76 -21.46 -12.77
C ASN A 151 -0.58 -20.77 -12.46
N PRO A 152 -0.87 -20.46 -11.18
CA PRO A 152 -2.14 -19.86 -10.81
C PRO A 152 -2.23 -18.40 -11.28
N CYS A 153 -3.34 -18.06 -11.93
CA CYS A 153 -3.91 -16.71 -11.91
C CYS A 153 -5.25 -16.75 -11.20
N VAL A 154 -5.43 -15.92 -10.18
CA VAL A 154 -6.66 -15.86 -9.40
C VAL A 154 -7.28 -14.49 -9.61
N LEU A 155 -8.49 -14.48 -10.17
CA LEU A 155 -9.36 -13.32 -10.14
C LEU A 155 -10.12 -13.35 -8.82
N ARG A 156 -10.01 -12.28 -8.05
CA ARG A 156 -10.74 -12.07 -6.80
C ARG A 156 -11.58 -10.81 -6.91
N VAL A 157 -12.85 -10.94 -6.59
CA VAL A 157 -13.78 -9.82 -6.42
C VAL A 157 -14.21 -9.79 -4.98
N LYS A 158 -13.93 -8.70 -4.27
CA LYS A 158 -14.36 -8.48 -2.87
C LYS A 158 -15.06 -7.11 -2.80
N ARG A 159 -16.38 -7.13 -2.63
CA ARG A 159 -17.20 -5.91 -2.52
C ARG A 159 -17.92 -5.85 -1.19
N LEU A 160 -17.93 -4.69 -0.53
CA LEU A 160 -18.67 -4.49 0.71
C LEU A 160 -20.18 -4.46 0.39
N VAL A 161 -20.95 -5.34 1.02
CA VAL A 161 -22.40 -5.46 0.85
C VAL A 161 -23.15 -4.75 1.98
N SER A 162 -22.67 -4.91 3.22
CA SER A 162 -23.26 -4.24 4.38
C SER A 162 -22.26 -4.12 5.54
N GLY A 163 -22.58 -3.26 6.51
CA GLY A 163 -21.70 -3.00 7.65
C GLY A 163 -20.48 -2.16 7.27
N ALA A 164 -19.46 -2.17 8.12
CA ALA A 164 -18.19 -1.50 7.88
C ALA A 164 -17.07 -2.23 8.65
N PRO A 165 -15.85 -2.28 8.11
CA PRO A 165 -14.69 -2.73 8.88
C PRO A 165 -14.41 -1.72 10.00
N THR A 166 -13.95 -2.21 11.15
CA THR A 166 -13.51 -1.38 12.26
C THR A 166 -11.99 -1.33 12.30
N GLY A 167 -11.42 -0.12 12.28
CA GLY A 167 -9.98 0.06 12.42
C GLY A 167 -9.44 -0.37 13.78
N LEU A 168 -8.32 -1.10 13.80
CA LEU A 168 -7.56 -1.33 15.02
C LEU A 168 -6.65 -0.14 15.31
N VAL A 169 -6.44 0.14 16.60
CA VAL A 169 -5.62 1.26 17.04
C VAL A 169 -4.15 0.84 17.12
N ALA A 170 -3.25 1.72 16.68
CA ALA A 170 -1.81 1.67 16.95
C ALA A 170 -1.26 3.10 16.92
N ARG A 171 -0.12 3.35 17.56
CA ARG A 171 0.49 4.69 17.61
C ARG A 171 1.01 5.12 16.24
N ASP A 172 1.87 4.28 15.68
CA ASP A 172 2.52 4.45 14.39
C ASP A 172 2.99 3.08 13.87
N MET A 173 3.30 3.03 12.58
CA MET A 173 4.16 1.98 12.05
C MET A 173 5.44 2.62 11.54
N VAL A 174 6.57 1.94 11.70
CA VAL A 174 7.85 2.44 11.22
C VAL A 174 8.46 1.44 10.27
N VAL A 175 8.83 1.93 9.09
CA VAL A 175 9.65 1.20 8.13
C VAL A 175 11.06 1.75 8.22
N VAL A 176 12.01 0.85 8.47
CA VAL A 176 13.45 1.15 8.52
C VAL A 176 14.12 0.41 7.36
N PRO A 177 14.45 1.12 6.27
CA PRO A 177 15.33 0.61 5.22
C PRO A 177 16.68 0.14 5.80
N GLY A 178 17.19 -1.03 5.41
CA GLY A 178 18.56 -1.43 5.76
C GLY A 178 19.61 -0.71 4.90
N PRO A 179 20.93 -0.73 5.24
CA PRO A 179 21.57 -0.83 6.54
C PRO A 179 21.75 0.55 7.23
N GLN A 180 21.26 1.64 6.64
CA GLN A 180 21.33 2.96 7.24
C GLN A 180 20.07 3.21 8.07
N LEU A 181 20.22 3.16 9.40
CA LEU A 181 19.15 3.44 10.38
C LEU A 181 18.60 4.88 10.31
N ASN A 182 19.15 5.73 9.45
CA ASN A 182 18.88 7.16 9.43
C ASN A 182 17.73 7.55 8.48
N ALA A 183 17.26 6.62 7.63
CA ALA A 183 16.21 6.86 6.64
C ALA A 183 14.89 6.16 7.03
N SER A 184 14.57 6.07 8.32
CA SER A 184 13.28 5.51 8.72
C SER A 184 12.15 6.50 8.39
N PHE A 185 11.02 5.98 7.95
CA PHE A 185 9.80 6.76 7.81
C PHE A 185 8.67 6.12 8.61
N ALA A 186 7.81 6.99 9.15
CA ALA A 186 6.64 6.57 9.91
C ALA A 186 5.41 6.59 9.01
N LEU A 187 4.60 5.54 9.12
CA LEU A 187 3.22 5.50 8.68
C LEU A 187 2.36 5.93 9.85
N LEU A 188 1.64 7.03 9.67
CA LEU A 188 0.76 7.59 10.69
C LEU A 188 -0.69 7.16 10.44
N PRO A 189 -1.48 6.99 11.51
CA PRO A 189 -2.89 6.66 11.36
C PRO A 189 -3.64 7.79 10.65
N VAL A 190 -4.38 7.44 9.60
CA VAL A 190 -5.25 8.38 8.86
C VAL A 190 -6.74 8.13 9.12
N GLY A 191 -7.08 7.04 9.81
CA GLY A 191 -8.46 6.65 10.13
C GLY A 191 -8.75 5.20 9.72
N ASP A 192 -9.78 4.60 10.34
CA ASP A 192 -10.30 3.26 10.00
C ASP A 192 -9.24 2.15 9.92
N GLY A 193 -8.19 2.26 10.74
CA GLY A 193 -7.11 1.27 10.80
C GLY A 193 -6.12 1.37 9.63
N ARG A 194 -6.23 2.41 8.80
CA ARG A 194 -5.30 2.72 7.72
C ARG A 194 -4.17 3.61 8.23
N PHE A 195 -2.97 3.29 7.77
CA PHE A 195 -1.73 4.00 8.09
C PHE A 195 -1.03 4.39 6.79
N GLU A 196 -0.63 5.65 6.67
CA GLU A 196 0.01 6.20 5.49
C GLU A 196 1.20 7.07 5.87
N PRO A 197 2.21 7.20 4.98
CA PRO A 197 3.32 8.10 5.24
C PRO A 197 2.84 9.55 5.11
N LEU A 198 3.41 10.47 5.90
CA LEU A 198 3.13 11.91 5.79
C LEU A 198 3.49 12.49 4.41
N ALA A 199 4.52 11.90 3.81
CA ALA A 199 4.96 12.13 2.45
C ALA A 199 5.60 10.84 1.95
N ASP A 200 5.47 10.54 0.66
CA ASP A 200 6.11 9.36 0.09
C ASP A 200 7.61 9.36 0.42
N PRO A 201 8.19 8.20 0.79
CA PRO A 201 9.62 8.09 1.03
C PRO A 201 10.40 8.67 -0.15
N VAL A 202 11.36 9.56 0.10
CA VAL A 202 12.17 10.15 -0.98
C VAL A 202 13.37 9.26 -1.33
N GLU A 203 13.72 8.33 -0.44
CA GLU A 203 14.86 7.42 -0.57
C GLU A 203 14.41 5.97 -0.78
N ARG A 204 15.31 5.17 -1.36
CA ARG A 204 15.08 3.74 -1.62
C ARG A 204 14.75 2.98 -0.34
N ILE A 205 13.64 2.24 -0.37
CA ILE A 205 13.24 1.33 0.72
C ILE A 205 14.26 0.19 0.86
N TYR A 206 14.91 -0.20 -0.24
CA TYR A 206 15.91 -1.26 -0.26
C TYR A 206 17.26 -0.71 -0.74
N THR A 207 18.29 -0.86 0.08
CA THR A 207 19.68 -0.67 -0.35
C THR A 207 20.42 -2.01 -0.33
N GLU A 208 21.71 -2.03 -0.69
CA GLU A 208 22.56 -3.23 -0.86
C GLU A 208 22.47 -4.29 0.27
N ALA A 209 22.03 -3.92 1.48
CA ALA A 209 21.84 -4.84 2.60
C ALA A 209 20.56 -5.70 2.53
N GLY A 210 19.66 -5.46 1.58
CA GLY A 210 18.61 -6.42 1.20
C GLY A 210 17.58 -6.77 2.28
N VAL A 211 17.31 -5.90 3.27
CA VAL A 211 16.29 -6.12 4.31
C VAL A 211 15.61 -4.81 4.68
N ALA A 212 14.28 -4.83 4.83
CA ALA A 212 13.50 -3.76 5.46
C ALA A 212 12.95 -4.24 6.81
N ARG A 213 13.17 -3.47 7.88
CA ARG A 213 12.57 -3.75 9.19
C ARG A 213 11.28 -2.95 9.31
N VAL A 214 10.18 -3.63 9.61
CA VAL A 214 8.87 -3.01 9.80
C VAL A 214 8.44 -3.25 11.24
N SER A 215 7.95 -2.20 11.90
CA SER A 215 7.41 -2.29 13.27
C SER A 215 6.05 -1.60 13.35
N ILE A 216 5.11 -2.22 14.04
CA ILE A 216 3.84 -1.62 14.49
C ILE A 216 4.03 -1.32 15.96
N TYR A 217 3.83 -0.07 16.39
CA TYR A 217 3.99 0.31 17.80
C TYR A 217 2.63 0.54 18.47
N SER A 218 2.46 -0.08 19.63
CA SER A 218 1.30 0.17 20.49
C SER A 218 1.26 1.62 20.99
N ASP A 219 0.06 2.19 21.14
CA ASP A 219 -0.13 3.46 21.86
C ASP A 219 -0.28 3.29 23.38
N GLY A 220 -0.31 2.04 23.87
CA GLY A 220 -0.47 1.67 25.28
C GLY A 220 -1.91 1.60 25.78
N SER A 221 -2.91 1.88 24.94
CA SER A 221 -4.32 1.69 25.26
C SER A 221 -4.74 0.21 25.20
N ALA A 222 -5.83 -0.14 25.89
CA ALA A 222 -6.33 -1.52 25.94
C ALA A 222 -6.80 -2.04 24.57
N ASP A 223 -7.19 -1.13 23.68
CA ASP A 223 -7.72 -1.44 22.35
C ASP A 223 -6.64 -1.36 21.26
N SER A 224 -5.41 -1.00 21.61
CA SER A 224 -4.28 -0.96 20.67
C SER A 224 -3.75 -2.36 20.40
N VAL A 225 -3.28 -2.54 19.17
CA VAL A 225 -2.45 -3.67 18.79
C VAL A 225 -1.14 -3.62 19.59
N ASP A 226 -0.69 -4.78 20.06
CA ASP A 226 0.60 -4.95 20.72
C ASP A 226 1.75 -4.65 19.75
N THR A 227 2.90 -4.26 20.28
CA THR A 227 4.06 -3.97 19.42
C THR A 227 4.51 -5.24 18.68
N VAL A 228 4.56 -5.16 17.36
CA VAL A 228 5.03 -6.24 16.46
C VAL A 228 6.17 -5.70 15.62
N SER A 229 7.30 -6.41 15.57
CA SER A 229 8.44 -6.03 14.75
C SER A 229 8.96 -7.21 13.94
N LEU A 230 9.28 -6.97 12.68
CA LEU A 230 9.75 -7.99 11.76
C LEU A 230 10.78 -7.42 10.79
N ALA A 231 11.66 -8.29 10.29
CA ALA A 231 12.55 -7.99 9.19
C ALA A 231 12.09 -8.81 7.97
N VAL A 232 11.93 -8.14 6.83
CA VAL A 232 11.58 -8.77 5.55
C VAL A 232 12.72 -8.52 4.58
N GLU A 233 13.16 -9.58 3.89
CA GLU A 233 14.20 -9.47 2.87
C GLU A 233 13.69 -8.66 1.67
N ALA A 234 14.58 -7.87 1.08
CA ALA A 234 14.29 -7.13 -0.13
C ALA A 234 14.11 -8.13 -1.28
N PRO A 235 12.97 -8.08 -2.00
CA PRO A 235 12.83 -8.85 -3.21
C PRO A 235 13.81 -8.34 -4.29
N PRO A 236 14.17 -9.17 -5.27
CA PRO A 236 14.93 -8.72 -6.44
C PRO A 236 14.20 -7.60 -7.19
N ALA A 237 14.95 -6.70 -7.83
CA ALA A 237 14.37 -5.68 -8.69
C ALA A 237 13.89 -6.28 -10.03
N VAL A 238 12.78 -5.77 -10.57
CA VAL A 238 12.38 -5.99 -11.96
C VAL A 238 13.06 -4.93 -12.84
N LEU A 239 13.80 -5.36 -13.86
CA LEU A 239 14.60 -4.49 -14.74
C LEU A 239 14.20 -4.64 -16.21
N GLU A 240 14.49 -3.59 -17.01
CA GLU A 240 14.40 -3.58 -18.48
C GLU A 240 13.14 -4.26 -19.05
N ILE A 241 12.02 -3.55 -19.00
CA ILE A 241 10.68 -4.07 -19.29
C ILE A 241 10.13 -3.58 -20.64
N SER A 242 9.32 -4.42 -21.28
CA SER A 242 8.51 -4.11 -22.45
C SER A 242 7.02 -4.38 -22.14
N PRO A 243 6.12 -3.40 -22.35
CA PRO A 243 6.38 -2.09 -22.96
C PRO A 243 7.24 -1.15 -22.09
N PRO A 244 7.88 -0.11 -22.66
CA PRO A 244 8.69 0.84 -21.88
C PRO A 244 7.87 1.57 -20.82
N LEU A 245 8.52 1.95 -19.71
CA LEU A 245 7.93 2.79 -18.65
C LEU A 245 7.21 4.02 -19.23
N GLY A 246 6.03 4.34 -18.69
CA GLY A 246 5.19 5.48 -19.13
C GLY A 246 4.26 5.17 -20.29
N SER A 247 4.42 4.01 -20.91
CA SER A 247 3.43 3.50 -21.85
C SER A 247 2.18 3.08 -21.09
N THR A 248 1.01 3.42 -21.62
CA THR A 248 -0.23 2.77 -21.18
C THR A 248 -0.20 1.31 -21.62
N PHE A 249 -0.43 0.40 -20.67
CA PHE A 249 -0.56 -1.01 -20.98
C PHE A 249 -1.99 -1.29 -21.45
N TYR A 250 -2.13 -1.79 -22.68
CA TYR A 250 -3.44 -2.19 -23.20
C TYR A 250 -3.73 -3.62 -22.76
N LEU A 251 -4.73 -3.77 -21.90
CA LEU A 251 -5.13 -5.06 -21.36
C LEU A 251 -5.91 -5.83 -22.43
N ALA A 252 -5.20 -6.60 -23.24
CA ALA A 252 -5.76 -7.46 -24.26
C ALA A 252 -5.53 -8.94 -23.94
N ALA A 253 -6.40 -9.79 -24.48
CA ALA A 253 -6.19 -11.22 -24.45
C ALA A 253 -4.81 -11.55 -25.06
N SER A 254 -4.05 -12.40 -24.37
CA SER A 254 -2.74 -12.87 -24.83
C SER A 254 -1.63 -11.80 -24.92
N THR A 255 -1.77 -10.65 -24.26
CA THR A 255 -0.63 -9.71 -24.14
C THR A 255 0.51 -10.35 -23.34
N THR A 256 1.72 -10.29 -23.90
CA THR A 256 2.93 -10.78 -23.24
C THR A 256 3.74 -9.60 -22.73
N LEU A 257 4.06 -9.65 -21.44
CA LEU A 257 5.00 -8.78 -20.75
C LEU A 257 6.40 -9.39 -20.85
N TYR A 258 7.41 -8.55 -21.01
CA TYR A 258 8.82 -8.98 -21.04
C TYR A 258 9.63 -8.13 -20.08
N TRP A 259 10.56 -8.73 -19.35
CA TRP A 259 11.53 -8.03 -18.49
C TRP A 259 12.84 -8.81 -18.43
N VAL A 260 13.89 -8.22 -17.85
CA VAL A 260 15.12 -8.95 -17.56
C VAL A 260 14.92 -9.79 -16.29
N PRO A 261 15.05 -11.14 -16.36
CA PRO A 261 14.92 -11.97 -15.19
C PRO A 261 15.96 -11.59 -14.12
N SER A 262 15.59 -11.71 -12.86
CA SER A 262 16.46 -11.39 -11.71
C SER A 262 17.72 -12.26 -11.62
N GLY A 263 17.78 -13.37 -12.36
CA GLY A 263 18.86 -14.36 -12.29
C GLY A 263 18.78 -15.29 -11.07
N SER A 264 17.81 -15.10 -10.19
CA SER A 264 17.55 -16.02 -9.07
C SER A 264 16.72 -17.21 -9.53
N LEU A 265 17.25 -18.42 -9.36
CA LEU A 265 16.63 -19.67 -9.82
C LEU A 265 15.25 -19.96 -9.19
N ASN A 266 14.96 -19.34 -8.04
CA ASN A 266 13.71 -19.56 -7.30
C ASN A 266 12.88 -18.27 -7.16
N ALA A 267 13.25 -17.18 -7.85
CA ALA A 267 12.44 -15.98 -7.83
C ALA A 267 11.09 -16.24 -8.48
N ARG A 268 10.03 -15.79 -7.79
CA ARG A 268 8.68 -15.74 -8.33
C ARG A 268 8.34 -14.29 -8.61
N VAL A 269 7.68 -14.07 -9.74
CA VAL A 269 7.13 -12.78 -10.12
C VAL A 269 5.62 -12.81 -9.93
N THR A 270 5.09 -11.71 -9.45
CA THR A 270 3.66 -11.42 -9.41
C THR A 270 3.34 -10.43 -10.51
N THR A 271 2.40 -10.80 -11.37
CA THR A 271 1.72 -9.88 -12.28
C THR A 271 0.32 -9.64 -11.73
N GLU A 272 0.01 -8.40 -11.36
CA GLU A 272 -1.25 -8.03 -10.74
C GLU A 272 -1.94 -6.96 -11.58
N VAL A 273 -3.18 -7.22 -11.98
CA VAL A 273 -4.06 -6.21 -12.58
C VAL A 273 -5.13 -5.88 -11.54
N ALA A 274 -5.28 -4.61 -11.22
CA ALA A 274 -6.25 -4.17 -10.23
C ALA A 274 -6.97 -2.90 -10.69
N ASP A 275 -8.17 -2.72 -10.15
CA ASP A 275 -8.91 -1.48 -10.24
C ASP A 275 -8.47 -0.49 -9.14
N VAL A 276 -8.93 0.76 -9.21
CA VAL A 276 -8.47 1.83 -8.30
C VAL A 276 -8.78 1.55 -6.83
N ASP A 277 -9.90 0.87 -6.58
CA ASP A 277 -10.36 0.52 -5.24
C ASP A 277 -9.80 -0.84 -4.76
N ARG A 278 -9.10 -1.56 -5.64
CA ARG A 278 -8.63 -2.95 -5.44
C ARG A 278 -9.75 -3.90 -5.00
N GLU A 279 -10.99 -3.66 -5.45
CA GLU A 279 -12.14 -4.56 -5.26
C GLU A 279 -12.11 -5.72 -6.26
N VAL A 280 -11.60 -5.45 -7.47
CA VAL A 280 -11.41 -6.44 -8.53
C VAL A 280 -9.92 -6.58 -8.78
N VAL A 281 -9.34 -7.73 -8.42
CA VAL A 281 -7.89 -7.98 -8.51
C VAL A 281 -7.65 -9.30 -9.22
N LEU A 282 -6.88 -9.27 -10.31
CA LEU A 282 -6.34 -10.44 -10.98
C LEU A 282 -4.87 -10.58 -10.60
N THR A 283 -4.54 -11.59 -9.81
CA THR A 283 -3.16 -11.87 -9.38
C THR A 283 -2.66 -13.15 -10.03
N CYS A 284 -1.55 -13.04 -10.76
CA CYS A 284 -0.89 -14.14 -11.44
C CYS A 284 0.53 -14.32 -10.88
N THR A 285 0.91 -15.54 -10.50
CA THR A 285 2.24 -15.80 -9.93
C THR A 285 2.98 -16.89 -10.68
N SER A 286 4.08 -16.55 -11.33
CA SER A 286 4.91 -17.49 -12.11
C SER A 286 6.37 -17.50 -11.66
N PRO A 287 7.15 -18.52 -12.05
CA PRO A 287 8.60 -18.42 -12.02
C PRO A 287 9.08 -17.21 -12.83
N ASP A 288 10.17 -16.57 -12.38
CA ASP A 288 10.78 -15.45 -13.07
C ASP A 288 11.57 -15.92 -14.30
N THR A 289 10.90 -15.93 -15.46
CA THR A 289 11.51 -16.32 -16.75
C THR A 289 11.80 -15.13 -17.67
N GLY A 290 11.60 -13.89 -17.20
CA GLY A 290 11.74 -12.69 -18.01
C GLY A 290 10.57 -12.41 -18.95
N GLN A 291 9.50 -13.19 -18.87
CA GLN A 291 8.28 -12.94 -19.61
C GLN A 291 7.07 -13.56 -18.93
N TYR A 292 5.90 -12.98 -19.17
CA TYR A 292 4.64 -13.54 -18.74
C TYR A 292 3.49 -13.16 -19.66
N GLN A 293 2.64 -14.13 -19.95
CA GLN A 293 1.46 -13.91 -20.77
C GLN A 293 0.22 -14.13 -19.91
N LEU A 294 -0.59 -13.08 -19.76
CA LEU A 294 -1.84 -13.17 -19.03
C LEU A 294 -2.80 -14.14 -19.76
N PRO A 295 -3.44 -15.09 -19.05
CA PRO A 295 -4.41 -15.98 -19.66
C PRO A 295 -5.59 -15.19 -20.24
N ALA A 296 -5.92 -15.43 -21.51
CA ALA A 296 -7.00 -14.70 -22.20
C ALA A 296 -8.35 -14.80 -21.46
N GLY A 297 -8.65 -15.97 -20.87
CA GLY A 297 -9.84 -16.18 -20.05
C GLY A 297 -9.85 -15.34 -18.78
N ALA A 298 -8.69 -15.18 -18.13
CA ALA A 298 -8.54 -14.37 -16.91
C ALA A 298 -8.78 -12.89 -17.20
N VAL A 299 -8.18 -12.38 -18.28
CA VAL A 299 -8.36 -10.98 -18.71
C VAL A 299 -9.82 -10.71 -19.08
N SER A 300 -10.45 -11.62 -19.82
CA SER A 300 -11.85 -11.47 -20.22
C SER A 300 -12.78 -11.47 -19.02
N ALA A 301 -12.53 -12.34 -18.03
CA ALA A 301 -13.29 -12.40 -16.78
C ALA A 301 -13.08 -11.14 -15.94
N PHE A 302 -11.83 -10.68 -15.79
CA PHE A 302 -11.52 -9.44 -15.07
C PHE A 302 -12.29 -8.24 -15.65
N LEU A 303 -12.30 -8.08 -16.97
CA LEU A 303 -13.03 -7.00 -17.63
C LEU A 303 -14.56 -7.16 -17.52
N ALA A 304 -15.06 -8.40 -17.47
CA ALA A 304 -16.48 -8.69 -17.31
C ALA A 304 -17.02 -8.32 -15.91
N GLU A 305 -16.17 -8.29 -14.89
CA GLU A 305 -16.53 -7.83 -13.53
C GLU A 305 -16.74 -6.31 -13.44
N ALA A 306 -16.55 -5.58 -14.54
CA ALA A 306 -16.68 -4.13 -14.65
C ALA A 306 -15.82 -3.36 -13.61
N PRO A 307 -14.49 -3.52 -13.64
CA PRO A 307 -13.57 -2.91 -12.68
C PRO A 307 -13.62 -1.36 -12.73
N THR A 308 -13.48 -0.72 -11.59
CA THR A 308 -13.50 0.75 -11.48
C THR A 308 -12.22 1.37 -12.04
N ARG A 309 -12.34 2.24 -13.04
CA ARG A 309 -11.17 2.93 -13.61
C ARG A 309 -10.64 4.04 -12.68
N PRO A 310 -9.34 4.38 -12.72
CA PRO A 310 -8.28 3.82 -13.58
C PRO A 310 -7.86 2.40 -13.18
N LEU A 311 -7.34 1.64 -14.15
CA LEU A 311 -6.76 0.32 -13.90
C LEU A 311 -5.24 0.46 -13.76
N VAL A 312 -4.66 -0.42 -12.95
CA VAL A 312 -3.21 -0.54 -12.78
C VAL A 312 -2.76 -1.95 -13.12
N LEU A 313 -1.61 -2.05 -13.77
CA LEU A 313 -0.86 -3.29 -13.93
C LEU A 313 0.45 -3.15 -13.16
N GLU A 314 0.72 -4.09 -12.26
CA GLU A 314 1.96 -4.20 -11.53
C GLU A 314 2.69 -5.49 -11.89
N VAL A 315 4.00 -5.39 -12.15
CA VAL A 315 4.91 -6.53 -12.30
C VAL A 315 5.97 -6.40 -11.23
N ARG A 316 5.96 -7.28 -10.24
CA ARG A 316 6.81 -7.15 -9.06
C ARG A 316 7.27 -8.50 -8.54
N HIS A 317 8.43 -8.51 -7.88
CA HIS A 317 8.80 -9.60 -6.98
C HIS A 317 8.28 -9.26 -5.59
N ASP A 318 7.64 -10.23 -4.95
CA ASP A 318 7.08 -10.10 -3.60
C ASP A 318 7.84 -10.99 -2.62
N GLN A 319 8.05 -10.47 -1.41
CA GLN A 319 8.44 -11.23 -0.23
C GLN A 319 7.40 -10.98 0.86
N GLU A 320 6.82 -12.05 1.39
CA GLU A 320 5.81 -11.96 2.43
C GLU A 320 6.23 -12.76 3.65
N VAL A 321 6.05 -12.17 4.83
CA VAL A 321 6.20 -12.86 6.09
C VAL A 321 5.02 -12.53 6.98
N THR A 322 4.33 -13.57 7.46
CA THR A 322 3.19 -13.41 8.37
C THR A 322 3.61 -13.82 9.78
N VAL A 323 3.29 -12.96 10.74
CA VAL A 323 3.48 -13.20 12.18
C VAL A 323 2.16 -13.04 12.91
N THR A 324 2.14 -13.43 14.18
CA THR A 324 0.97 -13.26 15.03
C THR A 324 1.05 -11.90 15.73
N GLY A 325 0.06 -11.03 15.46
CA GLY A 325 -0.23 -9.86 16.28
C GLY A 325 -1.25 -10.17 17.37
N SER A 326 -1.39 -9.27 18.34
CA SER A 326 -2.40 -9.39 19.38
C SER A 326 -3.01 -8.05 19.80
N ARG A 327 -4.26 -8.10 20.27
CA ARG A 327 -5.00 -6.97 20.88
C ARG A 327 -5.85 -7.53 22.01
N ALA A 328 -5.72 -7.01 23.23
CA ALA A 328 -6.54 -7.44 24.38
C ALA A 328 -6.62 -8.97 24.56
N GLY A 329 -5.54 -9.71 24.25
CA GLY A 329 -5.48 -11.17 24.31
C GLY A 329 -6.07 -11.93 23.10
N LEU A 330 -6.68 -11.23 22.13
CA LEU A 330 -7.04 -11.80 20.83
C LEU A 330 -5.81 -11.84 19.93
N SER A 331 -5.50 -12.99 19.32
CA SER A 331 -4.42 -13.14 18.35
C SER A 331 -4.94 -13.14 16.91
N PHE A 332 -4.22 -12.49 16.01
CA PHE A 332 -4.59 -12.40 14.59
C PHE A 332 -3.34 -12.35 13.68
N PRO A 333 -3.43 -12.76 12.41
CA PRO A 333 -2.31 -12.70 11.48
C PRO A 333 -1.98 -11.26 11.10
N VAL A 334 -0.70 -10.92 11.08
CA VAL A 334 -0.15 -9.68 10.53
C VAL A 334 0.82 -10.04 9.41
N THR A 335 0.48 -9.72 8.18
CA THR A 335 1.29 -9.99 6.99
C THR A 335 2.09 -8.75 6.61
N PHE A 336 3.41 -8.90 6.56
CA PHE A 336 4.32 -7.89 6.05
C PHE A 336 4.73 -8.25 4.63
N ARG A 337 4.43 -7.37 3.67
CA ARG A 337 4.79 -7.49 2.26
C ARG A 337 5.88 -6.50 1.91
N ALA A 338 6.96 -7.01 1.35
CA ALA A 338 8.00 -6.25 0.67
C ALA A 338 7.87 -6.50 -0.83
N SER A 339 7.85 -5.45 -1.65
CA SER A 339 7.78 -5.60 -3.11
C SER A 339 8.78 -4.72 -3.84
N TRP A 340 9.35 -5.21 -4.93
CA TRP A 340 10.10 -4.39 -5.86
C TRP A 340 9.64 -4.73 -7.27
N GLY A 341 9.19 -3.71 -7.98
CA GLY A 341 8.62 -3.92 -9.30
C GLY A 341 8.42 -2.66 -10.10
N ILE A 342 7.44 -2.73 -10.98
CA ILE A 342 7.09 -1.73 -11.97
C ILE A 342 5.58 -1.62 -12.00
N GLN A 343 5.07 -0.40 -12.14
CA GLN A 343 3.63 -0.14 -12.29
C GLN A 343 3.35 0.58 -13.60
N TYR A 344 2.25 0.20 -14.25
CA TYR A 344 1.72 0.83 -15.44
C TYR A 344 0.27 1.26 -15.23
N PRO A 345 -0.14 2.40 -15.80
CA PRO A 345 -1.55 2.63 -16.08
C PRO A 345 -2.02 1.60 -17.12
N ALA A 346 -3.16 0.96 -16.87
CA ALA A 346 -3.75 -0.03 -17.77
C ALA A 346 -5.09 0.47 -18.36
N GLN A 347 -5.40 0.04 -19.58
CA GLN A 347 -6.63 0.41 -20.31
C GLN A 347 -7.29 -0.76 -21.04
#